data_AF-A0A0M9YK31-F1
#
_entry.id   AF-A0A0M9YK31-F1
#
_cell.length_a   1.000
_cell.length_b   1.000
_cell.length_c   1.000
_cell.angle_alpha   90.00
_cell.angle_beta   90.00
_cell.angle_gamma   90.00
#
_symmetry.space_group_name_H-M   'P 1'
#
loop_
_entity.id
_entity.type
_entity.pdbx_description
1 polymer ?
#
loop_
_entity_poly.entity_id
_entity_poly.type
_entity_poly.pdbx_seq_one_letter_code
_entity_poly.pdbx_strand_id
1 'polypeptide(L)'
;MSPRRTPVVLVLLAASLVASAVAGLALGAVRMAPGQVIDVLPAGPGAGAGAGGGAAGAIVWDVRMPRLLLGAVVGAGLAVAGTVLQA
;
A
#
# COMPACT_ATOMS: atom_id res chain seq x y z
N MET A 1 -27.33 -7.09 -9.41
CA MET A 1 -26.69 -6.58 -8.17
C MET A 1 -27.52 -5.43 -7.64
N SER A 2 -28.01 -5.47 -6.40
CA SER A 2 -28.84 -4.39 -5.86
C SER A 2 -27.99 -3.11 -5.71
N PRO A 3 -28.37 -1.98 -6.33
CA PRO A 3 -27.53 -0.78 -6.44
C PRO A 3 -27.11 -0.18 -5.09
N ARG A 4 -27.79 -0.55 -4.01
CA ARG A 4 -27.49 -0.12 -2.63
C ARG A 4 -26.29 -0.85 -2.01
N ARG A 5 -25.92 -2.05 -2.48
CA ARG A 5 -24.82 -2.84 -1.91
C ARG A 5 -23.47 -2.55 -2.55
N THR A 6 -23.45 -2.12 -3.81
CA THR A 6 -22.24 -1.74 -4.54
C THR A 6 -21.35 -0.74 -3.79
N PRO A 7 -21.86 0.39 -3.25
CA PRO A 7 -21.00 1.32 -2.53
C PRO A 7 -20.39 0.69 -1.26
N VAL A 8 -21.13 -0.14 -0.54
CA VAL A 8 -20.63 -0.84 0.66
C VAL A 8 -19.49 -1.79 0.29
N VAL A 9 -19.65 -2.55 -0.79
CA VAL A 9 -18.62 -3.48 -1.28
C VAL A 9 -17.36 -2.73 -1.70
N LEU A 10 -17.49 -1.60 -2.41
CA LEU A 10 -16.34 -0.78 -2.81
C LEU A 10 -15.60 -0.20 -1.61
N VAL A 11 -16.31 0.30 -0.60
CA VAL A 11 -15.70 0.79 0.63
C VAL A 11 -14.93 -0.32 1.36
N LEU A 12 -15.51 -1.52 1.46
CA LEU A 12 -14.84 -2.66 2.09
C LEU A 12 -13.57 -3.09 1.33
N LEU A 13 -13.62 -3.11 0.00
CA LEU A 13 -12.45 -3.43 -0.84
C LEU A 13 -11.35 -2.37 -0.71
N ALA A 14 -11.72 -1.08 -0.71
CA ALA A 14 -10.75 0.00 -0.50
C ALA A 14 -10.11 -0.09 0.89
N ALA A 15 -10.90 -0.37 1.94
CA ALA A 15 -10.38 -0.56 3.29
C ALA A 15 -9.43 -1.77 3.37
N SER A 16 -9.76 -2.89 2.73
CA SER A 16 -8.89 -4.07 2.71
C SER A 16 -7.58 -3.81 1.95
N LEU A 17 -7.63 -3.01 0.87
CA LEU A 17 -6.45 -2.59 0.13
C LEU A 17 -5.51 -1.75 1.00
N VAL A 18 -6.06 -0.78 1.73
CA VAL A 18 -5.27 0.05 2.68
C VAL A 18 -4.68 -0.81 3.78
N ALA A 19 -5.47 -1.72 4.38
CA ALA A 19 -4.97 -2.63 5.41
C ALA A 19 -3.83 -3.53 4.88
N SER A 20 -3.97 -4.05 3.66
CA SER A 20 -2.95 -4.86 3.00
C SER A 20 -1.68 -4.06 2.70
N ALA A 21 -1.82 -2.80 2.31
CA ALA A 21 -0.71 -1.90 2.09
C ALA A 21 0.07 -1.64 3.40
N VAL A 22 -0.63 -1.30 4.48
CA VAL A 22 -0.01 -1.11 5.81
C VAL A 22 0.65 -2.40 6.28
N ALA A 23 0.02 -3.56 6.10
CA ALA A 23 0.61 -4.85 6.42
C ALA A 23 1.89 -5.12 5.60
N GLY A 24 1.88 -4.84 4.29
CA GLY A 24 3.06 -4.99 3.42
C GLY A 24 4.21 -4.06 3.82
N LEU A 25 3.90 -2.85 4.28
CA LEU A 25 4.89 -1.92 4.82
C LEU A 25 5.42 -2.36 6.19
N ALA A 26 4.59 -2.97 7.04
CA ALA A 26 4.98 -3.47 8.38
C ALA A 26 5.77 -4.79 8.33
N LEU A 27 5.45 -5.69 7.39
CA LEU A 27 5.96 -7.08 7.30
C LEU A 27 7.26 -7.24 6.50
N GLY A 28 8.09 -6.21 6.36
CA GLY A 28 9.39 -6.31 5.65
C GLY A 28 10.56 -6.80 6.50
N ALA A 29 11.76 -6.84 5.89
CA ALA A 29 13.02 -7.36 6.49
C ALA A 29 13.40 -6.71 7.84
N VAL A 30 12.91 -5.50 8.09
CA VAL A 30 12.94 -4.84 9.40
C VAL A 30 11.49 -4.73 9.87
N ARG A 31 11.18 -5.41 10.99
CA ARG A 31 9.90 -5.30 11.70
C ARG A 31 9.72 -3.84 12.14
N MET A 32 8.80 -3.13 11.50
CA MET A 32 8.39 -1.80 11.93
C MET A 32 7.03 -1.92 12.60
N ALA A 33 6.89 -1.32 13.79
CA ALA A 33 5.59 -1.18 14.41
C ALA A 33 4.66 -0.38 13.47
N PRO A 34 3.38 -0.74 13.31
CA PRO A 34 2.46 -0.04 12.41
C PRO A 34 2.38 1.47 12.66
N GLY A 35 2.53 1.91 13.93
CA GLY A 35 2.61 3.32 14.28
C GLY A 35 3.80 4.05 13.64
N GLN A 36 4.97 3.40 13.56
CA GLN A 36 6.16 3.98 12.93
C GLN A 36 5.99 4.12 11.41
N VAL A 37 5.22 3.22 10.77
CA VAL A 37 4.90 3.36 9.35
C VAL A 37 4.04 4.61 9.12
N ILE A 38 3.06 4.86 9.99
CA ILE A 38 2.17 6.02 9.92
C ILE A 38 2.96 7.32 10.18
N ASP A 39 3.89 7.32 11.13
CA ASP A 39 4.72 8.48 11.48
C ASP A 39 5.73 8.85 10.38
N VAL A 40 6.22 7.85 9.62
CA VAL A 40 7.22 8.04 8.54
C VAL A 40 6.56 8.34 7.18
N LEU A 41 5.28 8.01 7.02
CA LEU A 41 4.53 8.31 5.80
C LEU A 41 4.44 9.82 5.48
N PRO A 42 4.21 10.76 6.42
CA PRO A 42 4.20 12.19 6.09
C PRO A 42 5.59 12.76 5.75
N ALA A 43 6.68 12.06 6.07
CA ALA A 43 8.04 12.53 5.78
C ALA A 43 8.34 12.57 4.27
N GLY A 44 7.63 11.76 3.47
CA GLY A 44 7.72 11.77 2.02
C GLY A 44 9.00 11.14 1.45
N PRO A 45 9.09 11.05 0.10
CA PRO A 45 10.26 10.51 -0.59
C PRO A 45 11.50 11.37 -0.32
N GLY A 46 12.63 10.75 0.03
CA GLY A 46 13.90 11.45 0.28
C GLY A 46 14.15 11.89 1.74
N ALA A 47 13.23 11.61 2.68
CA ALA A 47 13.40 11.92 4.10
C ALA A 47 14.56 11.16 4.79
N GLY A 48 15.15 10.16 4.12
CA GLY A 48 16.21 9.31 4.67
C GLY A 48 17.52 10.01 5.03
N ALA A 49 17.72 11.28 4.62
CA ALA A 49 18.98 11.98 4.85
C ALA A 49 18.94 13.13 5.88
N GLY A 50 17.78 13.71 6.20
CA GLY A 50 17.75 15.07 6.76
C GLY A 50 16.92 15.33 8.03
N ALA A 51 15.99 14.47 8.44
CA ALA A 51 15.09 14.81 9.55
C ALA A 51 14.68 13.59 10.37
N GLY A 52 15.55 13.12 11.28
CA GLY A 52 15.19 12.20 12.36
C GLY A 52 14.69 10.78 11.99
N GLY A 53 14.48 10.47 10.71
CA GLY A 53 13.83 9.23 10.23
C GLY A 53 14.76 8.06 9.88
N GLY A 54 16.08 8.27 9.88
CA GLY A 54 17.11 7.22 9.72
C GLY A 54 16.93 6.25 8.54
N ALA A 55 17.64 5.11 8.60
CA ALA A 55 17.58 4.03 7.60
C ALA A 55 16.16 3.48 7.39
N ALA A 56 15.28 3.58 8.39
CA ALA A 56 13.89 3.13 8.30
C ALA A 56 13.08 3.94 7.27
N GLY A 57 13.24 5.27 7.24
CA GLY A 57 12.60 6.14 6.24
C GLY A 57 13.02 5.81 4.81
N ALA A 58 14.32 5.61 4.58
CA ALA A 58 14.86 5.19 3.29
C ALA A 58 14.33 3.80 2.88
N ILE A 59 14.29 2.83 3.80
CA ILE A 59 13.74 1.49 3.49
C ILE A 59 12.26 1.56 3.11
N VAL A 60 11.44 2.36 3.81
CA VAL A 60 10.01 2.49 3.50
C VAL A 60 9.82 3.18 2.15
N TRP A 61 10.43 4.33 1.93
CA TRP A 61 10.17 5.17 0.75
C TRP A 61 10.93 4.74 -0.51
N ASP A 62 12.19 4.31 -0.38
CA ASP A 62 13.03 3.98 -1.55
C ASP A 62 12.93 2.50 -1.95
N VAL A 63 12.56 1.61 -1.03
CA VAL A 63 12.53 0.15 -1.29
C VAL A 63 11.13 -0.44 -1.23
N ARG A 64 10.34 -0.14 -0.18
CA ARG A 64 9.02 -0.79 0.03
C ARG A 64 7.89 -0.13 -0.75
N MET A 65 7.82 1.20 -0.75
CA MET A 65 6.79 1.97 -1.46
C MET A 65 6.76 1.69 -2.97
N PRO A 66 7.90 1.65 -3.70
CA PRO A 66 7.90 1.34 -5.13
C PRO A 66 7.35 -0.06 -5.41
N ARG A 67 7.76 -1.06 -4.61
CA ARG A 67 7.27 -2.44 -4.76
C ARG A 67 5.77 -2.54 -4.46
N LEU A 68 5.28 -1.83 -3.44
CA LEU A 68 3.87 -1.81 -3.07
C LEU A 68 3.01 -1.21 -4.19
N LEU A 69 3.45 -0.10 -4.76
CA LEU A 69 2.79 0.53 -5.91
C LEU A 69 2.80 -0.39 -7.14
N LEU A 70 3.94 -1.00 -7.46
CA LEU A 70 4.04 -1.97 -8.56
C LEU A 70 3.09 -3.15 -8.35
N GLY A 71 3.04 -3.72 -7.15
CA GLY A 71 2.13 -4.82 -6.82
C GLY A 71 0.66 -4.44 -7.00
N ALA A 72 0.27 -3.25 -6.56
CA ALA A 72 -1.09 -2.73 -6.74
C ALA A 72 -1.45 -2.55 -8.22
N VAL A 73 -0.56 -1.94 -9.00
CA VAL A 73 -0.78 -1.71 -10.44
C VAL A 73 -0.85 -3.03 -11.21
N VAL A 74 0.07 -3.96 -10.96
CA VAL A 74 0.07 -5.29 -11.61
C VAL A 74 -1.18 -6.06 -11.24
N GLY A 75 -1.56 -6.09 -9.95
CA GLY A 75 -2.79 -6.75 -9.51
C GLY A 75 -4.04 -6.18 -10.15
N ALA A 76 -4.15 -4.85 -10.25
CA ALA A 76 -5.24 -4.18 -10.95
C ALA A 76 -5.27 -4.53 -12.44
N GLY A 77 -4.11 -4.53 -13.11
CA GLY A 77 -4.00 -4.90 -14.52
C GLY A 77 -4.44 -6.33 -14.79
N LEU A 78 -4.00 -7.28 -13.96
CA LEU A 78 -4.42 -8.69 -14.06
C LEU A 78 -5.91 -8.88 -13.78
N ALA A 79 -6.46 -8.16 -12.79
CA ALA A 79 -7.89 -8.20 -12.49
C ALA A 79 -8.71 -7.69 -13.68
N VAL A 80 -8.35 -6.55 -14.27
CA VAL A 80 -9.02 -5.99 -15.45
C VAL A 80 -8.92 -6.94 -16.64
N ALA A 81 -7.72 -7.46 -16.95
CA ALA A 81 -7.52 -8.40 -18.03
C ALA A 81 -8.39 -9.67 -17.84
N GLY A 82 -8.45 -10.21 -16.63
CA GLY A 82 -9.33 -11.32 -16.27
C GLY A 82 -10.81 -10.99 -16.50
N THR A 83 -11.28 -9.82 -16.05
CA THR A 83 -12.68 -9.41 -16.26
C THR A 83 -13.04 -9.28 -17.73
N VAL A 84 -12.12 -8.79 -18.58
CA VAL A 84 -12.36 -8.65 -20.02
C VAL A 84 -12.38 -10.01 -20.72
N LEU A 85 -11.48 -10.93 -20.35
CA LEU A 85 -11.43 -12.28 -20.92
C LEU A 85 -12.63 -13.16 -20.49
N GLN A 86 -13.23 -12.85 -19.34
CA GLN A 86 -14.35 -13.59 -18.75
C GLN A 86 -15.72 -12.95 -19.04
N ALA A 87 -15.75 -11.77 -19.65
CA ALA A 87 -16.97 -11.08 -20.09
C ALA A 87 -17.52 -11.68 -21.38
#